data_AF-A0A660TMC0-F1
#
_entry.id   AF-A0A660TMC0-F1
#
_cell.length_a   1.000
_cell.length_b   1.000
_cell.length_c   1.000
_cell.angle_alpha   90.00
_cell.angle_beta   90.00
_cell.angle_gamma   90.00
#
_symmetry.space_group_name_H-M   'P 1'
#
loop_
_entity.id
_entity.type
_entity.pdbx_description
1 polymer ?
#
loop_
_entity_poly.entity_id
_entity_poly.type
_entity_poly.pdbx_seq_one_letter_code
_entity_poly.pdbx_strand_id
1 'polypeptide(L)'
;MNFDEIKEAAKVGNITQEYIDYLKYVYINEIMKGDNQKAANALVAYATFLNHMGINSDNYPLYLKILETNNKYAIDAILEGHDIENYLDCVVPNYFLVERIFNIFSLYKRNEIYKKTLRVLLGFLLKVYASPEEGYQLYPPKISDINNLGKLLNEEEDQDEELNRDILDILMYIQDLDTPHETDPDKKEIARQAGRIRSDFFDAKRRLEQSITETILEKADKVSLGIPPEYIYVD
;
A
#
# COMPACT_ATOMS: atom_id res chain seq x y z
N MET A 1 27.26 -11.87 6.69
CA MET A 1 27.86 -10.80 7.52
C MET A 1 27.50 -11.10 8.97
N ASN A 2 28.48 -11.20 9.87
CA ASN A 2 28.23 -11.60 11.26
C ASN A 2 28.01 -10.36 12.14
N PHE A 3 26.74 -10.02 12.40
CA PHE A 3 26.39 -8.85 13.21
C PHE A 3 26.77 -9.00 14.68
N ASP A 4 26.93 -10.23 15.18
CA ASP A 4 27.32 -10.47 16.56
C ASP A 4 28.79 -10.07 16.79
N GLU A 5 29.67 -10.34 15.83
CA GLU A 5 31.07 -9.90 15.86
C GLU A 5 31.19 -8.36 15.86
N ILE A 6 30.40 -7.68 15.05
CA ILE A 6 30.39 -6.20 14.98
C ILE A 6 29.91 -5.60 16.31
N LYS A 7 28.90 -6.21 16.95
CA LYS A 7 28.41 -5.78 18.27
C LYS A 7 29.44 -6.01 19.38
N GLU A 8 30.12 -7.15 19.41
CA GLU A 8 31.15 -7.44 20.40
C GLU A 8 32.36 -6.50 20.26
N ALA A 9 32.77 -6.19 19.03
CA ALA A 9 33.82 -5.20 18.78
C ALA A 9 33.42 -3.78 19.27
N ALA A 10 32.17 -3.39 19.06
CA ALA A 10 31.66 -2.10 19.54
C ALA A 10 31.65 -2.00 21.09
N LYS A 11 31.37 -3.10 21.80
CA LYS A 11 31.39 -3.12 23.28
C LYS A 11 32.76 -2.80 23.88
N VAL A 12 33.83 -3.10 23.16
CA VAL A 12 35.21 -2.79 23.58
C VAL A 12 35.73 -1.46 23.00
N GLY A 13 34.85 -0.64 22.41
CA GLY A 13 35.16 0.71 21.92
C GLY A 13 35.58 0.80 20.45
N ASN A 14 35.61 -0.31 19.71
CA ASN A 14 35.90 -0.29 18.27
C ASN A 14 34.63 -0.03 17.46
N ILE A 15 34.32 1.25 17.25
CA ILE A 15 33.13 1.68 16.52
C ILE A 15 33.44 1.80 15.02
N THR A 16 32.86 0.91 14.21
CA THR A 16 33.01 0.93 12.75
C THR A 16 31.81 1.65 12.08
N GLN A 17 31.98 2.04 10.82
CA GLN A 17 30.93 2.67 10.03
C GLN A 17 29.72 1.72 9.85
N GLU A 18 29.98 0.43 9.66
CA GLU A 18 28.94 -0.60 9.52
C GLU A 18 28.10 -0.73 10.79
N TYR A 19 28.71 -0.59 11.97
CA TYR A 19 27.98 -0.59 13.23
C TYR A 19 27.08 0.65 13.37
N ILE A 20 27.59 1.83 12.96
CA ILE A 20 26.81 3.07 12.94
C ILE A 20 25.61 2.93 12.00
N ASP A 21 25.80 2.39 10.80
CA ASP A 21 24.73 2.22 9.82
C ASP A 21 23.71 1.16 10.26
N TYR A 22 24.16 0.11 10.94
CA TYR A 22 23.26 -0.83 11.62
C TYR A 22 22.39 -0.14 12.68
N LEU A 23 22.97 0.72 13.52
CA LEU A 23 22.19 1.45 14.53
C LEU A 23 21.19 2.41 13.90
N LYS A 24 21.57 3.14 12.85
CA LYS A 24 20.64 3.99 12.08
C LYS A 24 19.47 3.18 11.54
N TYR A 25 19.76 2.03 10.93
CA TYR A 25 18.73 1.13 10.42
C TYR A 25 17.78 0.66 11.52
N VAL A 26 18.30 0.21 12.67
CA VAL A 26 17.48 -0.22 13.80
C VAL A 26 16.57 0.92 14.28
N TYR A 27 17.11 2.11 14.51
CA TYR A 27 16.33 3.23 15.05
C TYR A 27 15.31 3.78 14.06
N ILE A 28 15.64 3.83 12.76
CA ILE A 28 14.65 4.18 11.72
C ILE A 28 13.51 3.17 11.71
N ASN A 29 13.79 1.86 11.82
CA ASN A 29 12.71 0.87 11.88
C ASN A 29 11.85 1.01 13.13
N GLU A 30 12.41 1.36 14.29
CA GLU A 30 11.61 1.65 15.48
C GLU A 30 10.73 2.89 15.29
N ILE A 31 11.22 3.94 14.62
CA ILE A 31 10.42 5.11 14.25
C ILE A 31 9.26 4.69 13.32
N MET A 32 9.55 3.85 12.31
CA MET A 32 8.57 3.37 11.35
C MET A 32 7.44 2.54 11.96
N LYS A 33 7.65 1.92 13.13
CA LYS A 33 6.56 1.22 13.84
C LYS A 33 5.51 2.19 14.37
N GLY A 34 5.92 3.40 14.78
CA GLY A 34 5.01 4.43 15.30
C GLY A 34 4.15 3.98 16.50
N ASP A 35 4.58 2.95 17.24
CA ASP A 35 3.80 2.23 18.25
C ASP A 35 3.78 2.90 19.63
N ASN A 36 4.53 3.99 19.77
CA ASN A 36 4.59 4.82 20.96
C ASN A 36 4.72 6.30 20.59
N GLN A 37 4.49 7.15 21.58
CA GLN A 37 4.46 8.60 21.37
C GLN A 37 5.76 9.19 20.80
N LYS A 38 6.92 8.69 21.23
CA LYS A 38 8.21 9.17 20.73
C LYS A 38 8.43 8.75 19.28
N ALA A 39 8.10 7.50 18.96
CA ALA A 39 8.15 6.99 17.60
C ALA A 39 7.18 7.76 16.69
N ALA A 40 5.95 8.04 17.14
CA ALA A 40 4.98 8.83 16.39
C ALA A 40 5.46 10.26 16.11
N ASN A 41 6.01 10.96 17.11
CA ASN A 41 6.59 12.29 16.95
C ASN A 41 7.73 12.27 15.91
N ALA A 42 8.64 11.30 16.02
CA ALA A 42 9.77 11.15 15.10
C ALA A 42 9.32 10.77 13.68
N LEU A 43 8.28 9.94 13.56
CA LEU A 43 7.73 9.50 12.27
C LEU A 43 7.13 10.66 11.50
N VAL A 44 6.33 11.50 12.17
CA VAL A 44 5.75 12.71 11.54
C VAL A 44 6.83 13.70 11.14
N ALA A 45 7.82 13.94 12.00
CA ALA A 45 8.96 14.80 11.67
C ALA A 45 9.77 14.25 10.48
N TYR A 46 10.00 12.94 10.44
CA TYR A 46 10.69 12.29 9.34
C TYR A 46 9.89 12.34 8.03
N ALA A 47 8.56 12.14 8.09
CA ALA A 47 7.67 12.30 6.94
C ALA A 47 7.69 13.73 6.39
N THR A 48 7.67 14.72 7.28
CA THR A 48 7.80 16.15 6.92
C THR A 48 9.14 16.42 6.24
N PHE A 49 10.23 15.89 6.80
CA PHE A 49 11.56 16.00 6.20
C PHE A 49 11.62 15.34 4.81
N LEU A 50 11.04 14.15 4.64
CA LEU A 50 10.96 13.49 3.34
C LEU A 50 10.16 14.34 2.35
N ASN A 51 9.01 14.89 2.74
CA ASN A 51 8.22 15.77 1.87
C ASN A 51 9.07 16.93 1.32
N HIS A 52 9.83 17.60 2.19
CA HIS A 52 10.77 18.67 1.79
C HIS A 52 11.86 18.21 0.81
N MET A 53 12.31 16.96 0.92
CA MET A 53 13.32 16.40 0.00
C MET A 53 12.74 16.06 -1.38
N GLY A 54 11.44 15.84 -1.47
CA GLY A 54 10.74 15.47 -2.70
C GLY A 54 10.93 14.01 -3.10
N ILE A 55 9.85 13.37 -3.53
CA ILE A 55 9.87 12.00 -4.04
C ILE A 55 10.50 11.95 -5.44
N ASN A 56 11.28 10.90 -5.70
CA ASN A 56 11.89 10.58 -7.00
C ASN A 56 12.15 9.07 -7.15
N SER A 57 12.72 8.69 -8.30
CA SER A 57 13.01 7.29 -8.65
C SER A 57 13.94 6.55 -7.68
N ASP A 58 14.76 7.29 -6.92
CA ASP A 58 15.81 6.69 -6.08
C ASP A 58 15.35 6.54 -4.63
N ASN A 59 14.43 7.41 -4.17
CA ASN A 59 14.01 7.48 -2.78
C ASN A 59 12.55 7.02 -2.53
N TYR A 60 11.74 6.78 -3.57
CA TYR A 60 10.34 6.34 -3.43
C TYR A 60 10.11 5.13 -2.49
N PRO A 61 11.03 4.16 -2.32
CA PRO A 61 10.80 3.06 -1.39
C PRO A 61 10.61 3.53 0.07
N LEU A 62 11.21 4.67 0.46
CA LEU A 62 11.02 5.26 1.78
C LEU A 62 9.61 5.85 1.93
N TYR A 63 9.07 6.44 0.87
CA TYR A 63 7.71 6.99 0.83
C TYR A 63 6.67 5.87 0.93
N LEU A 64 6.88 4.76 0.20
CA LEU A 64 6.05 3.56 0.36
C LEU A 64 6.10 3.03 1.79
N LYS A 65 7.27 3.08 2.44
CA LYS A 65 7.40 2.66 3.83
C LYS A 65 6.56 3.52 4.78
N ILE A 66 6.47 4.84 4.54
CA ILE A 66 5.59 5.74 5.30
C ILE A 66 4.11 5.39 5.05
N LEU A 67 3.69 5.20 3.80
CA LEU A 67 2.33 4.78 3.46
C LEU A 67 1.95 3.45 4.12
N GLU A 68 2.88 2.48 4.15
CA GLU A 68 2.71 1.19 4.79
C GLU A 68 2.50 1.29 6.31
N THR A 69 3.02 2.32 6.98
CA THR A 69 2.78 2.52 8.44
C THR A 69 1.31 2.77 8.76
N ASN A 70 0.54 3.25 7.77
CA ASN A 70 -0.86 3.62 7.92
C ASN A 70 -1.14 4.60 9.08
N ASN A 71 -0.11 5.33 9.53
CA ASN A 71 -0.26 6.41 10.49
C ASN A 71 -0.74 7.67 9.75
N LYS A 72 -2.00 8.05 9.98
CA LYS A 72 -2.64 9.14 9.23
C LYS A 72 -1.87 10.46 9.32
N TYR A 73 -1.23 10.75 10.45
CA TYR A 73 -0.52 12.02 10.67
C TYR A 73 0.78 12.07 9.87
N ALA A 74 1.51 10.95 9.81
CA ALA A 74 2.70 10.85 8.99
C ALA A 74 2.36 10.88 7.49
N ILE A 75 1.25 10.24 7.11
CA ILE A 75 0.75 10.25 5.73
C ILE A 75 0.27 11.65 5.33
N ASP A 76 -0.43 12.36 6.21
CA ASP A 76 -0.83 13.74 5.96
C ASP A 76 0.39 14.65 5.76
N ALA A 77 1.44 14.47 6.58
CA ALA A 77 2.68 15.23 6.46
C ALA A 77 3.45 14.94 5.16
N ILE A 78 3.50 13.67 4.71
CA ILE A 78 4.23 13.33 3.48
C ILE A 78 3.48 13.74 2.21
N LEU A 79 2.15 13.86 2.27
CA LEU A 79 1.30 14.24 1.14
C LEU A 79 0.96 15.74 1.12
N GLU A 80 1.44 16.52 2.09
CA GLU A 80 1.12 17.93 2.19
C GLU A 80 1.60 18.70 0.95
N GLY A 81 0.70 19.44 0.32
CA GLY A 81 0.99 20.23 -0.89
C GLY A 81 1.02 19.42 -2.19
N HIS A 82 0.73 18.12 -2.15
CA HIS A 82 0.76 17.25 -3.32
C HIS A 82 -0.63 16.82 -3.81
N ASP A 83 -0.71 16.52 -5.11
CA ASP A 83 -1.82 15.80 -5.69
C ASP A 83 -1.73 14.31 -5.32
N ILE A 84 -2.76 13.81 -4.65
CA ILE A 84 -2.75 12.49 -4.00
C ILE A 84 -2.78 11.38 -5.05
N GLU A 85 -3.61 11.49 -6.09
CA GLU A 85 -3.75 10.43 -7.10
C GLU A 85 -2.53 10.32 -8.02
N ASN A 86 -1.80 11.42 -8.16
CA ASN A 86 -0.62 11.52 -9.03
C ASN A 86 0.70 11.50 -8.23
N TYR A 87 0.64 11.16 -6.94
CA TYR A 87 1.78 11.26 -6.03
C TYR A 87 2.99 10.42 -6.47
N LEU A 88 2.75 9.26 -7.07
CA LEU A 88 3.78 8.32 -7.51
C LEU A 88 4.20 8.50 -8.99
N ASP A 89 3.72 9.53 -9.69
CA ASP A 89 3.96 9.72 -11.13
C ASP A 89 5.41 10.04 -11.50
N CYS A 90 6.19 10.49 -10.52
CA CYS A 90 7.62 10.67 -10.67
C CYS A 90 8.41 9.35 -10.75
N VAL A 91 7.74 8.21 -10.53
CA VAL A 91 8.36 6.87 -10.52
C VAL A 91 7.85 6.05 -11.71
N VAL A 92 8.78 5.50 -12.48
CA VAL A 92 8.44 4.57 -13.56
C VAL A 92 7.84 3.29 -12.97
N PRO A 93 6.69 2.80 -13.48
CA PRO A 93 6.13 1.56 -13.04
C PRO A 93 7.10 0.39 -13.09
N ASN A 94 7.17 -0.35 -12.00
CA ASN A 94 8.08 -1.49 -11.85
C ASN A 94 7.46 -2.53 -10.92
N TYR A 95 7.94 -3.77 -11.04
CA TYR A 95 7.44 -4.92 -10.29
C TYR A 95 7.43 -4.69 -8.76
N PHE A 96 8.52 -4.13 -8.22
CA PHE A 96 8.63 -3.88 -6.77
C PHE A 96 7.52 -2.96 -6.27
N LEU A 97 7.28 -1.85 -6.97
CA LEU A 97 6.25 -0.89 -6.56
C LEU A 97 4.85 -1.52 -6.54
N VAL A 98 4.48 -2.24 -7.60
CA VAL A 98 3.15 -2.90 -7.67
C VAL A 98 3.02 -4.00 -6.61
N GLU A 99 4.06 -4.81 -6.42
CA GLU A 99 4.10 -5.84 -5.38
C GLU A 99 3.94 -5.23 -3.97
N ARG A 100 4.64 -4.13 -3.68
CA ARG A 100 4.52 -3.43 -2.40
C ARG A 100 3.10 -2.90 -2.16
N ILE A 101 2.42 -2.41 -3.20
CA ILE A 101 1.04 -1.92 -3.08
C ILE A 101 0.10 -3.07 -2.68
N PHE A 102 0.14 -4.20 -3.39
CA PHE A 102 -0.71 -5.35 -3.03
C PHE A 102 -0.37 -5.94 -1.66
N ASN A 103 0.92 -5.94 -1.28
CA ASN A 103 1.32 -6.29 0.07
C ASN A 103 0.67 -5.37 1.11
N ILE A 104 0.63 -4.05 0.90
CA ILE A 104 -0.05 -3.11 1.81
C ILE A 104 -1.53 -3.47 1.94
N PHE A 105 -2.24 -3.74 0.84
CA PHE A 105 -3.63 -4.18 0.91
C PHE A 105 -3.79 -5.47 1.71
N SER A 106 -2.84 -6.40 1.63
CA SER A 106 -2.88 -7.66 2.39
C SER A 106 -2.69 -7.50 3.91
N LEU A 107 -1.99 -6.45 4.36
CA LEU A 107 -1.63 -6.25 5.78
C LEU A 107 -2.80 -5.79 6.66
N TYR A 108 -3.82 -5.18 6.07
CA TYR A 108 -4.89 -4.50 6.78
C TYR A 108 -6.26 -5.13 6.52
N LYS A 109 -7.17 -5.06 7.50
CA LYS A 109 -8.59 -5.35 7.29
C LYS A 109 -9.25 -4.28 6.42
N ARG A 110 -10.42 -4.58 5.86
CA ARG A 110 -11.03 -3.75 4.80
C ARG A 110 -11.32 -2.29 5.19
N ASN A 111 -11.50 -1.99 6.47
CA ASN A 111 -11.77 -0.64 6.98
C ASN A 111 -10.58 -0.01 7.73
N GLU A 112 -9.40 -0.62 7.69
CA GLU A 112 -8.25 -0.15 8.46
C GLU A 112 -7.32 0.78 7.70
N ILE A 113 -7.35 0.79 6.36
CA ILE A 113 -6.42 1.62 5.57
C ILE A 113 -6.93 3.07 5.51
N TYR A 114 -6.05 4.03 5.78
CA TYR A 114 -6.37 5.45 5.69
C TYR A 114 -6.75 5.84 4.26
N LYS A 115 -7.83 6.63 4.09
CA LYS A 115 -8.39 6.99 2.78
C LYS A 115 -7.35 7.61 1.83
N LYS A 116 -6.48 8.50 2.30
CA LYS A 116 -5.44 9.10 1.44
C LYS A 116 -4.41 8.07 0.97
N THR A 117 -4.05 7.11 1.81
CA THR A 117 -3.20 5.99 1.40
C THR A 117 -3.86 5.21 0.27
N LEU A 118 -5.14 4.84 0.41
CA LEU A 118 -5.87 4.15 -0.65
C LEU A 118 -5.86 4.95 -1.96
N ARG A 119 -6.10 6.26 -1.91
CA ARG A 119 -6.08 7.13 -3.10
C ARG A 119 -4.74 7.13 -3.82
N VAL A 120 -3.62 7.23 -3.10
CA VAL A 120 -2.27 7.13 -3.70
C VAL A 120 -2.08 5.78 -4.38
N LEU A 121 -2.40 4.70 -3.68
CA LEU A 121 -2.14 3.34 -4.15
C LEU A 121 -3.03 2.96 -5.33
N LEU A 122 -4.32 3.29 -5.27
CA LEU A 122 -5.29 3.04 -6.35
C LEU A 122 -5.00 3.91 -7.57
N GLY A 123 -4.68 5.19 -7.40
CA GLY A 123 -4.30 6.09 -8.49
C GLY A 123 -3.12 5.56 -9.30
N PHE A 124 -2.14 4.96 -8.63
CA PHE A 124 -1.02 4.30 -9.29
C PHE A 124 -1.44 3.00 -10.02
N LEU A 125 -2.22 2.13 -9.37
CA LEU A 125 -2.68 0.87 -9.99
C LEU A 125 -3.59 1.08 -11.20
N LEU A 126 -4.43 2.12 -11.18
CA LEU A 126 -5.26 2.52 -12.32
C LEU A 126 -4.40 2.74 -13.56
N LYS A 127 -3.28 3.45 -13.43
CA LYS A 127 -2.35 3.72 -14.54
C LYS A 127 -1.63 2.46 -15.01
N VAL A 128 -1.23 1.60 -14.08
CA VAL A 128 -0.54 0.33 -14.39
C VAL A 128 -1.44 -0.61 -15.19
N TYR A 129 -2.68 -0.79 -14.75
CA TYR A 129 -3.59 -1.76 -15.36
C TYR A 129 -4.46 -1.18 -16.47
N ALA A 130 -4.48 0.14 -16.70
CA ALA A 130 -5.19 0.76 -17.82
C ALA A 130 -4.85 0.13 -19.19
N SER A 131 -3.65 -0.43 -19.33
CA SER A 131 -3.29 -1.39 -20.38
C SER A 131 -3.21 -2.79 -19.75
N PRO A 132 -4.27 -3.61 -19.81
CA PRO A 132 -4.34 -4.87 -19.06
C PRO A 132 -3.14 -5.80 -19.29
N GLU A 133 -2.77 -6.01 -20.56
CA GLU A 133 -1.69 -6.94 -20.92
C GLU A 133 -0.32 -6.43 -20.47
N GLU A 134 -0.05 -5.13 -20.61
CA GLU A 134 1.21 -4.53 -20.13
C GLU A 134 1.27 -4.55 -18.60
N GLY A 135 0.17 -4.24 -17.92
CA GLY A 135 0.06 -4.31 -16.47
C GLY A 135 0.30 -5.73 -15.94
N TYR A 136 -0.30 -6.74 -16.60
CA TYR A 136 -0.07 -8.16 -16.27
C TYR A 136 1.38 -8.58 -16.51
N GLN A 137 2.00 -8.15 -17.61
CA GLN A 137 3.41 -8.45 -17.89
C GLN A 137 4.36 -7.79 -16.88
N LEU A 138 4.04 -6.57 -16.43
CA LEU A 138 4.79 -5.86 -15.40
C LEU A 138 4.68 -6.56 -14.03
N TYR A 139 3.47 -6.91 -13.64
CA TYR A 139 3.17 -7.63 -12.40
C TYR A 139 1.93 -8.52 -12.59
N PRO A 140 2.12 -9.84 -12.74
CA PRO A 140 1.01 -10.79 -12.75
C PRO A 140 0.42 -10.92 -11.34
N PRO A 141 -0.78 -10.38 -11.06
CA PRO A 141 -1.33 -10.41 -9.71
C PRO A 141 -1.79 -11.83 -9.35
N LYS A 142 -1.73 -12.20 -8.08
CA LYS A 142 -2.30 -13.46 -7.60
C LYS A 142 -3.78 -13.31 -7.28
N ILE A 143 -4.50 -14.41 -7.18
CA ILE A 143 -5.89 -14.42 -6.68
C ILE A 143 -6.01 -13.74 -5.31
N SER A 144 -5.00 -13.91 -4.43
CA SER A 144 -4.94 -13.21 -3.14
C SER A 144 -4.90 -11.69 -3.30
N ASP A 145 -4.22 -11.19 -4.32
CA ASP A 145 -4.05 -9.76 -4.58
C ASP A 145 -5.37 -9.17 -5.07
N ILE A 146 -6.04 -9.88 -5.98
CA ILE A 146 -7.38 -9.52 -6.47
C ILE A 146 -8.41 -9.52 -5.34
N ASN A 147 -8.37 -10.52 -4.46
CA ASN A 147 -9.27 -10.57 -3.29
C ASN A 147 -8.96 -9.46 -2.29
N ASN A 148 -7.68 -9.14 -2.05
CA ASN A 148 -7.29 -8.05 -1.16
C ASN A 148 -7.57 -6.66 -1.73
N LEU A 149 -7.64 -6.51 -3.06
CA LEU A 149 -8.16 -5.31 -3.70
C LEU A 149 -9.69 -5.25 -3.56
N GLY A 150 -10.38 -6.33 -3.93
CA GLY A 150 -11.84 -6.41 -3.90
C GLY A 150 -12.44 -6.24 -2.51
N LYS A 151 -11.76 -6.68 -1.44
CA LYS A 151 -12.26 -6.50 -0.06
C LYS A 151 -12.44 -5.03 0.33
N LEU A 152 -11.72 -4.12 -0.33
CA LEU A 152 -11.74 -2.69 -0.06
C LEU A 152 -13.01 -2.01 -0.60
N LEU A 153 -13.79 -2.69 -1.44
CA LEU A 153 -15.10 -2.22 -1.87
C LEU A 153 -16.02 -2.03 -0.67
N ASN A 154 -16.76 -0.91 -0.67
CA ASN A 154 -17.74 -0.59 0.36
C ASN A 154 -19.16 -0.81 -0.17
N GLU A 155 -19.82 -1.88 0.27
CA GLU A 155 -21.19 -2.24 -0.12
C GLU A 155 -22.26 -1.30 0.48
N GLU A 156 -21.86 -0.40 1.39
CA GLU A 156 -22.74 0.64 1.95
C GLU A 156 -22.80 1.90 1.06
N GLU A 157 -21.88 2.01 0.09
CA GLU A 157 -21.78 3.11 -0.86
C GLU A 157 -22.07 2.59 -2.27
N ASP A 158 -22.43 3.49 -3.18
CA ASP A 158 -22.66 3.10 -4.57
C ASP A 158 -21.36 2.94 -5.37
N GLN A 159 -21.51 2.54 -6.63
CA GLN A 159 -20.40 2.37 -7.57
C GLN A 159 -19.74 3.69 -8.00
N ASP A 160 -20.42 4.83 -7.78
CA ASP A 160 -19.94 6.15 -8.19
C ASP A 160 -19.11 6.81 -7.09
N GLU A 161 -19.18 6.29 -5.85
CA GLU A 161 -18.23 6.62 -4.78
C GLU A 161 -16.80 6.41 -5.28
N GLU A 162 -15.96 7.37 -4.93
CA GLU A 162 -14.65 7.57 -5.50
C GLU A 162 -13.72 6.35 -5.39
N LEU A 163 -13.62 5.72 -4.21
CA LEU A 163 -12.78 4.54 -4.02
C LEU A 163 -13.40 3.31 -4.68
N ASN A 164 -14.73 3.14 -4.58
CA ASN A 164 -15.43 2.05 -5.22
C ASN A 164 -15.20 2.07 -6.74
N ARG A 165 -15.37 3.23 -7.38
CA ARG A 165 -15.12 3.40 -8.80
C ARG A 165 -13.69 3.02 -9.19
N ASP A 166 -12.69 3.57 -8.48
CA ASP A 166 -11.28 3.28 -8.77
C ASP A 166 -10.97 1.76 -8.65
N ILE A 167 -11.50 1.10 -7.63
CA ILE A 167 -11.33 -0.36 -7.44
C ILE A 167 -12.02 -1.14 -8.57
N LEU A 168 -13.27 -0.78 -8.89
CA LEU A 168 -14.05 -1.45 -9.94
C LEU A 168 -13.43 -1.29 -11.32
N ASP A 169 -12.77 -0.16 -11.60
CA ASP A 169 -12.05 0.10 -12.84
C ASP A 169 -10.77 -0.75 -12.92
N ILE A 170 -9.99 -0.86 -11.85
CA ILE A 170 -8.83 -1.78 -11.81
C ILE A 170 -9.29 -3.22 -12.03
N LEU A 171 -10.36 -3.65 -11.35
CA LEU A 171 -10.92 -4.99 -11.53
C LEU A 171 -11.45 -5.19 -12.96
N MET A 172 -11.98 -4.15 -13.60
CA MET A 172 -12.43 -4.20 -15.00
C MET A 172 -11.25 -4.48 -15.93
N TYR A 173 -10.17 -3.70 -15.78
CA TYR A 173 -8.97 -3.88 -16.58
C TYR A 173 -8.40 -5.30 -16.42
N ILE A 174 -8.37 -5.83 -15.20
CA ILE A 174 -7.89 -7.19 -14.94
C ILE A 174 -8.85 -8.23 -15.53
N GLN A 175 -10.17 -8.00 -15.48
CA GLN A 175 -11.16 -8.87 -16.11
C GLN A 175 -10.98 -8.95 -17.64
N ASP A 176 -10.57 -7.85 -18.29
CA ASP A 176 -10.37 -7.78 -19.74
C ASP A 176 -9.24 -8.69 -20.25
N LEU A 177 -8.44 -9.28 -19.34
CA LEU A 177 -7.46 -10.32 -19.66
C LEU A 177 -8.11 -11.65 -20.09
N ASP A 178 -9.38 -11.94 -19.75
CA ASP A 178 -10.09 -13.16 -20.22
C ASP A 178 -10.58 -12.98 -21.67
N THR A 179 -9.63 -12.93 -22.60
CA THR A 179 -9.92 -12.84 -24.03
C THR A 179 -10.24 -14.22 -24.63
N PRO A 180 -11.00 -14.31 -25.75
CA PRO A 180 -11.34 -15.58 -26.38
C PRO A 180 -10.13 -16.44 -26.80
N HIS A 181 -8.98 -15.81 -27.04
CA HIS A 181 -7.75 -16.45 -27.50
C HIS A 181 -6.72 -16.66 -26.40
N GLU A 182 -6.98 -16.19 -25.17
CA GLU A 182 -6.07 -16.43 -24.06
C GLU A 182 -5.99 -17.93 -23.76
N THR A 183 -4.78 -18.43 -23.52
CA THR A 183 -4.50 -19.85 -23.26
C THR A 183 -3.86 -20.09 -21.90
N ASP A 184 -3.33 -19.05 -21.26
CA ASP A 184 -2.81 -19.09 -19.89
C ASP A 184 -3.96 -19.32 -18.88
N PRO A 185 -4.01 -20.49 -18.23
CA PRO A 185 -5.07 -20.78 -17.27
C PRO A 185 -5.00 -19.89 -16.02
N ASP A 186 -3.81 -19.47 -15.59
CA ASP A 186 -3.64 -18.63 -14.40
C ASP A 186 -4.15 -17.23 -14.69
N LYS A 187 -3.78 -16.66 -15.83
CA LYS A 187 -4.29 -15.36 -16.31
C LYS A 187 -5.82 -15.37 -16.38
N LYS A 188 -6.42 -16.44 -16.92
CA LYS A 188 -7.89 -16.59 -16.98
C LYS A 188 -8.54 -16.65 -15.61
N GLU A 189 -7.96 -17.39 -14.66
CA GLU A 189 -8.56 -17.50 -13.33
C GLU A 189 -8.50 -16.15 -12.60
N ILE A 190 -7.41 -15.40 -12.74
CA ILE A 190 -7.25 -14.03 -12.21
C ILE A 190 -8.33 -13.11 -12.79
N ALA A 191 -8.47 -13.09 -14.12
CA ALA A 191 -9.46 -12.28 -14.81
C ALA A 191 -10.90 -12.61 -14.40
N ARG A 192 -11.22 -13.91 -14.29
CA ARG A 192 -12.53 -14.39 -13.85
C ARG A 192 -12.81 -14.02 -12.41
N GLN A 193 -11.81 -14.11 -11.53
CA GLN A 193 -11.99 -13.69 -10.14
C GLN A 193 -12.31 -12.20 -10.04
N ALA A 194 -11.60 -11.35 -10.79
CA ALA A 194 -11.92 -9.93 -10.86
C ALA A 194 -13.35 -9.68 -11.38
N GLY A 195 -13.77 -10.40 -12.43
CA GLY A 195 -15.12 -10.30 -12.96
C GLY A 195 -16.21 -10.80 -12.00
N ARG A 196 -15.95 -11.85 -11.20
CA ARG A 196 -16.86 -12.34 -10.16
C ARG A 196 -17.08 -11.29 -9.08
N ILE A 197 -16.01 -10.71 -8.55
CA ILE A 197 -16.07 -9.66 -7.52
C ILE A 197 -16.89 -8.47 -8.02
N ARG A 198 -16.62 -7.99 -9.24
CA ARG A 198 -17.41 -6.91 -9.86
C ARG A 198 -18.89 -7.26 -9.97
N SER A 199 -19.20 -8.45 -10.46
CA SER A 199 -20.58 -8.91 -10.63
C SER A 199 -21.32 -9.01 -9.30
N ASP A 200 -20.64 -9.48 -8.25
CA ASP A 200 -21.20 -9.57 -6.89
C ASP A 200 -21.46 -8.19 -6.28
N PHE A 201 -20.62 -7.20 -6.60
CA PHE A 201 -20.79 -5.82 -6.14
C PHE A 201 -21.94 -5.10 -6.87
N PHE A 202 -22.06 -5.26 -8.19
CA PHE A 202 -23.10 -4.58 -8.97
C PHE A 202 -24.52 -5.16 -8.78
N ASP A 203 -24.63 -6.45 -8.47
CA ASP A 203 -25.93 -7.09 -8.26
C ASP A 203 -26.44 -6.86 -6.83
N ALA A 204 -27.49 -6.06 -6.69
CA ALA A 204 -28.12 -5.75 -5.41
C ALA A 204 -28.65 -6.98 -4.63
N LYS A 205 -28.74 -8.16 -5.26
CA LYS A 205 -29.11 -9.43 -4.61
C LYS A 205 -27.90 -10.27 -4.18
N ARG A 206 -26.69 -9.85 -4.53
CA ARG A 206 -25.44 -10.54 -4.24
C ARG A 206 -24.67 -9.76 -3.18
N ARG A 207 -23.60 -10.39 -2.70
CA ARG A 207 -22.73 -9.90 -1.63
C ARG A 207 -21.31 -10.29 -1.99
N LEU A 208 -20.34 -9.49 -1.57
CA LEU A 208 -18.92 -9.79 -1.80
C LEU A 208 -18.50 -11.14 -1.20
N GLU A 209 -19.18 -11.61 -0.16
CA GLU A 209 -18.93 -12.92 0.47
C GLU A 209 -19.13 -14.12 -0.48
N GLN A 210 -19.78 -13.91 -1.62
CA GLN A 210 -19.98 -14.93 -2.66
C GLN A 210 -18.72 -15.17 -3.52
N SER A 211 -17.81 -14.20 -3.60
CA SER A 211 -16.54 -14.31 -4.34
C SER A 211 -15.30 -14.22 -3.45
N ILE A 212 -15.41 -13.58 -2.28
CA ILE A 212 -14.32 -13.38 -1.32
C ILE A 212 -14.71 -14.02 0.00
N THR A 213 -13.80 -14.74 0.65
CA THR A 213 -14.09 -15.38 1.92
C THR A 213 -14.40 -14.36 3.02
N GLU A 214 -15.32 -14.70 3.93
CA GLU A 214 -15.68 -13.84 5.07
C GLU A 214 -14.47 -13.42 5.91
N THR A 215 -13.46 -14.28 6.04
CA THR A 215 -12.21 -13.98 6.75
C THR A 215 -11.45 -12.81 6.12
N ILE A 216 -11.46 -12.68 4.79
CA ILE A 216 -10.82 -11.56 4.10
C ILE A 216 -11.69 -10.29 4.19
N LEU A 217 -13.02 -10.45 4.22
CA LEU A 217 -13.98 -9.35 4.33
C LEU A 217 -14.20 -8.83 5.77
N GLU A 218 -13.51 -9.41 6.75
CA GLU A 218 -13.63 -9.00 8.13
C GLU A 218 -13.26 -7.51 8.31
N LYS A 219 -14.10 -6.77 9.04
CA LYS A 219 -13.82 -5.40 9.48
C LYS A 219 -13.11 -5.45 10.84
N ALA A 220 -12.24 -4.49 11.12
CA ALA A 220 -11.73 -4.27 12.46
C ALA A 220 -12.82 -3.62 13.33
N ASP A 221 -13.01 -4.14 14.55
CA ASP A 221 -13.96 -3.59 15.53
C ASP A 221 -13.58 -2.16 15.98
N LYS A 222 -12.28 -1.88 16.04
CA LYS A 222 -11.71 -0.59 16.43
C LYS A 222 -10.61 -0.20 15.47
N VAL A 223 -10.94 0.72 14.57
CA VAL A 223 -9.96 1.27 13.63
C VAL A 223 -9.06 2.27 14.35
N SER A 224 -7.76 2.04 14.30
CA SER A 224 -6.73 2.96 14.78
C SER A 224 -5.81 3.31 13.62
N LEU A 225 -5.77 4.59 13.25
CA LEU A 225 -4.95 5.11 12.14
C LEU A 225 -3.64 5.71 12.65
N GLY A 226 -3.02 5.07 13.64
CA GLY A 226 -1.78 5.50 14.27
C GLY A 226 -1.94 6.48 15.43
N ILE A 227 -0.85 6.65 16.18
CA ILE A 227 -0.76 7.52 17.34
C ILE A 227 -0.52 8.97 16.86
N PRO A 228 -1.27 9.98 17.36
CA PRO A 228 -1.02 11.40 17.07
C PRO A 228 0.33 11.84 17.60
N PRO A 229 1.03 12.77 16.92
CA PRO A 229 2.17 13.43 17.53
C PRO A 229 1.72 14.36 18.66
N GLU A 230 2.55 14.52 19.70
CA GLU A 230 2.34 15.50 20.78
C GLU A 230 2.53 16.94 20.29
N TYR A 231 3.42 17.11 19.32
CA TYR A 231 3.79 18.39 18.75
C TYR A 231 3.73 18.30 17.23
N ILE A 232 3.01 19.22 16.61
CA ILE A 232 3.11 19.46 15.18
C ILE A 232 4.24 20.49 15.03
N TYR A 233 5.36 20.09 14.43
CA TYR A 233 6.40 21.04 14.06
C TYR A 233 5.85 21.85 12.89
N VAL A 234 5.54 23.13 13.13
CA VAL A 234 5.15 24.07 12.09
C VAL A 234 6.39 24.87 11.75
N ASP A 235 6.81 24.84 10.49
CA ASP A 235 7.90 25.67 9.96
C ASP A 235 7.53 27.16 9.92
#